data_AF-A0A6A7M8G7-F1
#
_entry.id   AF-A0A6A7M8G7-F1
#
_cell.length_a   1.000
_cell.length_b   1.000
_cell.length_c   1.000
_cell.angle_alpha   90.00
_cell.angle_beta   90.00
_cell.angle_gamma   90.00
#
_symmetry.space_group_name_H-M   'P 1'
#
loop_
_entity.id
_entity.type
_entity.pdbx_description
1 polymer ?
#
loop_
_entity_poly.entity_id
_entity_poly.type
_entity_poly.pdbx_seq_one_letter_code
_entity_poly.pdbx_strand_id
1 'polypeptide(L)' 'MNELPASRTLDLLAILSRGADFSVGCYCEDEARCHRSVLKELMAERGAAIA' A
#
# COMPACT_ATOMS: atom_id res chain seq x y z
N MET A 1 20.32 10.53 -6.49
CA MET A 1 19.36 9.76 -5.67
C MET A 1 18.35 10.74 -5.09
N ASN A 2 17.16 10.83 -5.68
CA ASN A 2 16.06 11.63 -5.14
C ASN A 2 14.82 10.73 -5.21
N GLU A 3 14.79 9.74 -4.32
CA GLU A 3 13.62 8.89 -4.18
C GLU A 3 12.44 9.77 -3.78
N LEU A 4 11.36 9.71 -4.57
CA LEU A 4 10.15 10.47 -4.26
C LEU A 4 9.59 9.99 -2.92
N PRO A 5 9.17 10.90 -2.02
CA PRO A 5 8.70 10.54 -0.68
C PRO A 5 7.67 9.40 -0.66
N ALA A 6 6.81 9.34 -1.69
CA ALA A 6 5.81 8.30 -1.85
C ALA A 6 6.40 6.89 -1.99
N SER A 7 7.49 6.68 -2.75
CA SER A 7 8.09 5.35 -2.89
C SER A 7 8.59 4.83 -1.54
N ARG A 8 9.29 5.68 -0.78
CA ARG A 8 9.86 5.32 0.51
C ARG A 8 8.80 4.96 1.52
N THR A 9 7.71 5.72 1.53
CA THR A 9 6.55 5.44 2.38
C THR A 9 5.93 4.10 2.02
N LEU A 10 5.75 3.80 0.73
CA LEU A 10 5.20 2.53 0.29
C LEU A 10 6.11 1.35 0.65
N ASP A 11 7.43 1.50 0.50
CA ASP A 11 8.40 0.46 0.88
C ASP A 11 8.37 0.20 2.39
N LEU A 12 8.31 1.27 3.20
CA LEU A 12 8.19 1.15 4.65
C LEU A 12 6.89 0.43 5.06
N LEU A 13 5.76 0.80 4.48
CA LEU A 13 4.48 0.16 4.75
C LEU A 13 4.53 -1.32 4.36
N ALA A 14 5.07 -1.66 3.18
CA ALA A 14 5.23 -3.05 2.77
C ALA A 14 6.07 -3.86 3.79
N ILE A 15 7.15 -3.28 4.32
CA ILE A 15 7.96 -3.92 5.37
C ILE A 15 7.17 -4.12 6.67
N LEU A 16 6.45 -3.09 7.13
CA LEU A 16 5.68 -3.14 8.37
C LEU A 16 4.52 -4.13 8.32
N SER A 17 3.92 -4.35 7.15
CA SER A 17 2.78 -5.29 6.99
C SER A 17 3.11 -6.72 7.42
N ARG A 18 4.40 -7.10 7.45
CA ARG A 18 4.83 -8.43 7.93
C ARG A 18 4.80 -8.58 9.44
N GLY A 19 4.77 -7.47 10.19
CA GLY A 19 4.83 -7.46 11.65
C GLY A 19 3.57 -6.91 12.33
N ALA A 20 2.66 -6.28 11.58
CA ALA A 20 1.42 -5.74 12.10
C ALA A 20 0.36 -5.63 11.00
N ASP A 21 -0.89 -5.87 11.38
CA ASP A 21 -2.05 -5.65 10.50
C ASP A 21 -2.48 -4.19 10.53
N PHE A 22 -2.63 -3.58 9.36
CA PHE A 22 -3.18 -2.24 9.21
C PHE A 22 -3.83 -2.06 7.83
N SER A 23 -4.76 -1.10 7.76
CA SER A 23 -5.41 -0.73 6.51
C SER A 23 -4.68 0.45 5.85
N VAL A 24 -4.43 0.36 4.53
CA VAL A 24 -3.91 1.46 3.71
C VAL A 24 -4.86 1.71 2.55
N GLY A 25 -5.16 2.98 2.29
CA GLY A 25 -6.02 3.41 1.18
C GLY A 25 -7.25 4.17 1.64
N CYS A 26 -8.28 4.19 0.78
CA CYS A 26 -9.55 4.84 1.06
C CYS A 26 -10.58 3.83 1.61
N TYR A 27 -11.43 4.28 2.53
CA TYR A 27 -12.54 3.51 3.09
C TYR A 27 -13.83 3.68 2.28
N CYS A 28 -13.71 3.81 0.96
CA CYS A 28 -14.87 3.94 0.08
C CYS A 28 -15.66 2.62 0.08
N GLU A 29 -16.98 2.72 0.12
CA GLU A 29 -17.88 1.56 0.04
C GLU A 29 -17.78 0.86 -1.32
N ASP A 30 -17.56 1.64 -2.39
CA ASP A 30 -17.43 1.15 -3.75
C ASP A 30 -15.98 1.30 -4.23
N GLU A 31 -15.32 0.18 -4.49
CA GLU A 31 -13.93 0.12 -4.94
C GLU A 31 -13.73 0.78 -6.30
N ALA A 32 -14.74 0.76 -7.19
CA ALA A 32 -14.67 1.40 -8.51
C ALA A 32 -14.55 2.93 -8.42
N ARG A 33 -14.82 3.52 -7.24
CA ARG A 33 -14.71 4.96 -6.98
C ARG A 33 -13.43 5.35 -6.25
N CYS A 34 -12.47 4.44 -6.08
CA CYS A 34 -11.23 4.72 -5.36
C CYS A 34 -10.01 4.06 -6.00
N HIS A 35 -8.81 4.47 -5.57
CA HIS A 35 -7.54 3.94 -6.06
C HIS A 35 -7.03 2.73 -5.27
N ARG A 36 -7.92 2.02 -4.55
CA ARG A 36 -7.52 0.90 -3.67
C ARG A 36 -6.91 -0.24 -4.46
N SER A 37 -7.41 -0.53 -5.66
CA SER A 37 -6.85 -1.54 -6.55
C SER A 37 -5.40 -1.22 -6.93
N VAL A 38 -5.14 0.01 -7.37
CA VAL A 38 -3.78 0.50 -7.70
C VAL A 38 -2.85 0.43 -6.49
N LEU A 39 -3.32 0.85 -5.31
CA LEU A 39 -2.51 0.77 -4.11
C LEU A 39 -2.20 -0.69 -3.72
N LYS A 40 -3.17 -1.59 -3.87
CA LYS A 40 -3.00 -3.03 -3.61
C LYS A 40 -1.94 -3.62 -4.53
N GLU A 41 -1.96 -3.26 -5.82
CA GLU A 41 -0.94 -3.67 -6.79
C GLU A 41 0.45 -3.16 -6.39
N LEU A 42 0.59 -1.86 -6.09
CA LEU A 42 1.87 -1.27 -5.67
C LEU A 42 2.43 -1.90 -4.39
N MET A 43 1.57 -2.25 -3.44
CA MET A 43 1.95 -2.95 -2.20
C MET A 43 2.39 -4.40 -2.49
N ALA A 44 1.68 -5.10 -3.38
CA ALA A 44 2.02 -6.45 -3.78
C ALA A 44 3.39 -6.50 -4.49
N GLU A 45 3.67 -5.56 -5.40
CA GLU A 45 4.96 -5.42 -6.07
C GLU A 45 6.13 -5.24 -5.09
N ARG A 46 5.86 -4.64 -3.92
CA ARG A 46 6.84 -4.38 -2.85
C ARG A 46 6.95 -5.51 -1.83
N GLY A 47 6.19 -6.59 -2.01
CA GLY A 47 6.20 -7.74 -1.11
C GLY A 47 5.51 -7.49 0.22
N ALA A 48 4.47 -6.63 0.24
CA ALA A 48 3.60 -6.50 1.41
C ALA A 48 2.87 -7.83 1.70
N ALA A 49 2.66 -8.14 2.98
CA ALA A 49 1.75 -9.19 3.40
C ALA A 49 0.32 -8.66 3.33
N ILE A 50 -0.49 -9.22 2.43
CA ILE A 50 -1.87 -8.77 2.16
C ILE A 50 -2.81 -9.95 2.42
N ALA A 51 -3.90 -9.69 3.15
CA ALA A 51 -5.01 -10.62 3.39
C ALA A 51 -6.24 -10.23 2.56
#